data_AF-A0A2J8SFX5-F1
#
_entry.id   AF-A0A2J8SFX5-F1
#
_cell.length_a   1.000
_cell.length_b   1.000
_cell.length_c   1.000
_cell.angle_alpha   90.00
_cell.angle_beta   90.00
_cell.angle_gamma   90.00
#
_symmetry.space_group_name_H-M   'P 1'
#
loop_
_entity.id
_entity.type
_entity.pdbx_description
1 polymer ?
#
loop_
_entity_poly.entity_id
_entity_poly.type
_entity_poly.pdbx_seq_one_letter_code
_entity_poly.pdbx_strand_id
1 'polypeptide(L)'
;MWYRLRLLKPQPNIIPTVKKIVLLAGWALFLFLAYKVSKTDREYQEYNPYEVLNLDPGATVAEIKKQYRLLSLKYHPDKGGDEVMFMRIAKAYAALTDEESRKNWEEFGNPDGPQATSFGIALPAWIVDQKNSILVLLVYGLAFMVILPVVVGSWWYRSIR
;
A
#
# COMPACT_ATOMS: atom_id res chain seq x y z
N MET A 1 32.27 -62.14 27.19
CA MET A 1 32.26 -61.89 25.73
C MET A 1 30.79 -61.92 25.31
N TRP A 2 30.04 -60.85 25.05
CA TRP A 2 30.33 -59.56 24.41
C TRP A 2 29.22 -58.58 24.80
N TYR A 3 29.54 -57.53 25.56
CA TYR A 3 28.66 -56.35 25.70
C TYR A 3 29.17 -55.29 24.74
N ARG A 4 28.47 -55.06 23.62
CA ARG A 4 28.45 -53.79 22.85
C ARG A 4 27.62 -53.94 21.56
N LEU A 5 26.30 -54.03 21.70
CA LEU A 5 25.43 -53.60 20.62
C LEU A 5 25.35 -52.07 20.67
N ARG A 6 26.22 -51.47 19.85
CA ARG A 6 26.34 -50.04 19.60
C ARG A 6 25.00 -49.55 19.05
N LEU A 7 24.28 -48.80 19.88
CA LEU A 7 23.09 -48.03 19.55
C LEU A 7 23.34 -47.17 18.30
N LEU A 8 22.89 -47.65 17.14
CA LEU A 8 22.79 -46.83 15.94
C LEU A 8 21.60 -45.90 16.14
N LYS A 9 21.87 -44.70 16.67
CA LYS A 9 20.89 -43.62 16.74
C LYS A 9 20.43 -43.33 15.30
N PRO A 10 19.13 -43.47 14.98
CA PRO A 10 18.65 -43.18 13.62
C PRO A 10 18.93 -41.72 13.30
N GLN A 11 19.57 -41.47 12.16
CA GLN A 11 19.84 -40.12 11.67
C GLN A 11 18.50 -39.39 11.51
N PRO A 12 18.29 -38.24 12.18
CA PRO A 12 17.01 -37.56 12.12
C PRO A 12 16.78 -37.07 10.69
N ASN A 13 15.65 -37.44 10.09
CA ASN A 13 15.22 -36.93 8.80
C ASN A 13 15.11 -35.40 8.89
N ILE A 14 16.02 -34.68 8.25
CA ILE A 14 16.15 -33.22 8.36
C ILE A 14 14.99 -32.51 7.62
N ILE A 15 14.51 -33.12 6.53
CA ILE A 15 13.45 -32.59 5.66
C ILE A 15 12.13 -32.31 6.41
N PRO A 16 11.54 -33.23 7.19
CA PRO A 16 10.31 -32.95 7.95
C PRO A 16 10.52 -31.90 9.06
N THR A 17 11.71 -31.81 9.63
CA THR A 17 12.05 -30.82 10.66
C THR A 17 12.11 -29.41 10.06
N VAL A 18 12.77 -29.26 8.89
CA VAL A 18 12.82 -27.98 8.17
C VAL A 18 11.43 -27.51 7.75
N LYS A 19 10.58 -28.41 7.23
CA LYS A 19 9.18 -28.07 6.88
C LYS A 19 8.39 -27.52 8.08
N LYS A 20 8.56 -28.12 9.26
CA LYS A 20 7.91 -27.64 10.49
C LYS A 20 8.43 -26.25 10.91
N ILE A 21 9.73 -26.02 10.82
CA ILE A 21 10.33 -24.71 11.14
C ILE A 21 9.81 -23.61 10.20
N VAL A 22 9.78 -23.88 8.89
CA VAL A 22 9.24 -22.93 7.89
C VAL A 22 7.77 -22.63 8.16
N LEU A 23 6.98 -23.64 8.51
CA LEU A 23 5.56 -23.48 8.80
C LEU A 23 5.34 -22.64 10.08
N LEU A 24 6.12 -22.89 11.14
CA LEU A 24 6.10 -22.08 12.36
C LEU A 24 6.55 -20.64 12.12
N ALA A 25 7.60 -20.43 11.32
CA ALA A 25 8.07 -19.09 10.93
C ALA A 25 7.00 -18.34 10.12
N GLY A 26 6.30 -19.04 9.21
CA GLY A 26 5.18 -18.47 8.46
C GLY A 26 4.04 -18.03 9.37
N TRP A 27 3.65 -18.85 10.35
CA TRP A 27 2.65 -18.47 11.35
C TRP A 27 3.10 -17.30 12.23
N ALA A 28 4.37 -17.28 12.66
CA ALA A 28 4.92 -16.16 13.42
C ALA A 28 4.92 -14.85 12.61
N LEU A 29 5.31 -14.90 11.33
CA LEU A 29 5.24 -13.76 10.42
C LEU A 29 3.79 -13.30 10.21
N PHE A 30 2.86 -14.25 10.02
CA PHE A 30 1.44 -13.95 9.87
C PHE A 30 0.89 -13.23 11.11
N LEU A 31 1.17 -13.73 12.31
CA LEU A 31 0.77 -13.10 13.57
C LEU A 31 1.42 -11.73 13.76
N PHE A 32 2.69 -11.57 13.37
CA PHE A 32 3.39 -10.29 13.41
C PHE A 32 2.73 -9.26 12.47
N LEU A 33 2.40 -9.66 11.24
CA LEU A 33 1.71 -8.80 10.28
C LEU A 33 0.29 -8.49 10.76
N ALA A 34 -0.44 -9.46 11.28
CA ALA A 34 -1.77 -9.26 11.86
C ALA A 34 -1.73 -8.28 13.05
N TYR A 35 -0.71 -8.38 13.90
CA TYR A 35 -0.48 -7.42 14.98
C TYR A 35 -0.20 -6.01 14.46
N LYS A 36 0.68 -5.88 13.45
CA LYS A 36 0.95 -4.61 12.78
C LYS A 36 -0.32 -4.01 12.17
N VAL A 37 -1.12 -4.81 11.47
CA VAL A 37 -2.38 -4.38 10.84
C VAL A 37 -3.41 -3.98 11.89
N SER A 38 -3.53 -4.73 13.00
CA SER A 38 -4.48 -4.43 14.07
C SER A 38 -4.14 -3.16 14.85
N LYS A 39 -2.88 -2.72 14.84
CA LYS A 39 -2.43 -1.48 15.49
C LYS A 39 -2.43 -0.29 14.54
N THR A 40 -2.73 -0.49 13.27
CA THR A 40 -2.92 0.61 12.32
C THR A 40 -4.34 1.14 12.50
N ASP A 41 -4.47 2.25 13.21
CA ASP A 41 -5.72 3.01 13.24
C ASP A 41 -5.99 3.48 11.81
N ARG A 42 -7.03 2.92 11.17
CA ARG A 42 -7.56 3.45 9.92
C ARG A 42 -8.36 4.68 10.28
N GLU A 43 -7.67 5.81 10.39
CA GLU A 43 -8.34 7.10 10.49
C GLU A 43 -9.05 7.35 9.14
N TYR A 44 -10.30 6.90 9.06
CA TYR A 44 -11.20 7.30 7.99
C TYR A 44 -11.53 8.77 8.23
N GLN A 45 -10.68 9.63 7.68
CA GLN A 45 -10.95 11.05 7.59
C GLN A 45 -12.10 11.23 6.59
N GLU A 46 -13.31 11.37 7.12
CA GLU A 46 -14.49 11.72 6.33
C GLU A 46 -14.20 13.06 5.63
N TYR A 47 -14.41 13.10 4.32
CA TYR A 47 -14.06 14.29 3.55
C TYR A 47 -15.08 15.40 3.85
N ASN A 48 -14.68 16.38 4.65
CA ASN A 48 -15.48 17.55 4.98
C ASN A 48 -14.98 18.80 4.22
N PRO A 49 -15.71 19.30 3.20
CA PRO A 49 -15.33 20.48 2.43
C PRO A 49 -15.19 21.76 3.28
N TYR A 50 -16.00 21.89 4.33
CA TYR A 50 -15.97 23.06 5.22
C TYR A 50 -14.68 23.09 6.04
N GLU A 51 -14.26 21.94 6.59
CA GLU A 51 -12.99 21.82 7.32
C GLU A 51 -11.77 22.07 6.42
N VAL A 52 -11.81 21.60 5.16
CA VAL A 52 -10.73 21.85 4.20
C VAL A 52 -10.55 23.34 3.91
N LEU A 53 -11.66 24.09 3.83
CA LEU A 53 -11.62 25.55 3.66
C LEU A 53 -11.51 26.32 4.99
N ASN A 54 -11.46 25.62 6.12
CA ASN A 54 -11.43 26.16 7.46
C ASN A 54 -12.61 27.12 7.73
N LEU A 55 -13.81 26.65 7.39
CA LEU A 55 -15.09 27.35 7.52
C LEU A 55 -16.07 26.53 8.37
N ASP A 56 -17.03 27.21 8.98
CA ASP A 56 -18.11 26.55 9.71
C ASP A 56 -19.17 25.95 8.76
N PRO A 57 -19.82 24.85 9.14
CA PRO A 57 -20.98 24.31 8.42
C PRO A 57 -22.10 25.35 8.36
N GLY A 58 -22.35 25.92 7.18
CA GLY A 58 -23.30 27.03 6.99
C GLY A 58 -22.68 28.35 6.56
N ALA A 59 -21.36 28.39 6.32
CA ALA A 59 -20.69 29.54 5.70
C ALA A 59 -21.36 29.96 4.38
N THR A 60 -21.46 31.26 4.15
CA THR A 60 -22.06 31.81 2.95
C THR A 60 -21.18 31.60 1.72
N VAL A 61 -21.78 31.59 0.52
CA VAL A 61 -21.05 31.47 -0.75
C VAL A 61 -19.97 32.55 -0.91
N ALA A 62 -20.21 33.75 -0.37
CA ALA A 62 -19.23 34.84 -0.38
C ALA A 62 -17.99 34.52 0.48
N GLU A 63 -18.19 33.93 1.67
CA GLU A 63 -17.11 33.51 2.56
C GLU A 63 -16.32 32.34 1.98
N ILE A 64 -17.01 31.37 1.38
CA ILE A 64 -16.41 30.23 0.66
C ILE A 64 -15.49 30.74 -0.46
N LYS A 65 -15.98 31.65 -1.31
CA LYS A 65 -15.19 32.25 -2.40
C LYS A 65 -13.99 33.04 -1.88
N LYS A 66 -14.16 33.77 -0.76
CA LYS A 66 -13.07 34.54 -0.15
C LYS A 66 -11.98 33.62 0.38
N GLN A 67 -12.33 32.59 1.14
CA GLN A 67 -11.34 31.66 1.69
C GLN A 67 -10.65 30.84 0.61
N TYR A 68 -11.39 30.37 -0.39
CA TYR A 68 -10.82 29.67 -1.53
C TYR A 68 -9.72 30.49 -2.22
N ARG A 69 -9.95 31.79 -2.45
CA ARG A 69 -8.94 32.68 -3.06
C ARG A 69 -7.69 32.83 -2.19
N LEU A 70 -7.87 32.98 -0.87
CA LEU A 70 -6.75 33.11 0.07
C LEU A 70 -5.90 31.83 0.14
N LEU A 71 -6.56 30.68 0.28
CA LEU A 71 -5.89 29.38 0.36
C LEU A 71 -5.25 28.98 -0.97
N SER A 72 -5.93 29.20 -2.09
CA SER A 72 -5.38 28.94 -3.43
C SER A 72 -4.11 29.74 -3.71
N LEU A 73 -4.06 31.01 -3.30
CA LEU A 73 -2.85 31.82 -3.45
C LEU A 73 -1.69 31.34 -2.57
N LYS A 74 -2.00 30.77 -1.40
CA LYS A 74 -1.02 30.24 -0.46
C LYS A 74 -0.43 28.90 -0.91
N TYR A 75 -1.25 28.01 -1.45
CA TYR A 75 -0.87 26.65 -1.84
C TYR A 75 -0.64 26.47 -3.34
N HIS A 76 -0.60 27.56 -4.13
CA HIS A 76 -0.40 27.47 -5.58
C HIS A 76 0.92 26.75 -5.94
N PRO A 77 0.92 25.75 -6.83
CA PRO A 77 2.12 24.98 -7.19
C PRO A 77 3.23 25.86 -7.78
N ASP A 78 2.88 26.83 -8.64
CA ASP A 78 3.87 27.76 -9.23
C ASP A 78 4.62 28.63 -8.19
N LYS A 79 4.07 28.79 -6.99
CA LYS A 79 4.70 29.55 -5.90
C LYS A 79 5.44 28.66 -4.91
N GLY A 80 5.64 27.38 -5.24
CA GLY A 80 6.26 26.39 -4.36
C GLY A 80 5.30 25.84 -3.29
N GLY A 81 3.99 25.97 -3.51
CA GLY A 81 2.97 25.37 -2.66
C GLY A 81 2.79 23.87 -2.90
N ASP A 82 2.08 23.21 -1.99
CA ASP A 82 1.76 21.78 -2.08
C ASP A 82 0.59 21.54 -3.04
N GLU A 83 0.88 20.88 -4.17
CA GLU A 83 -0.09 20.51 -5.21
C GLU A 83 -1.24 19.66 -4.65
N VAL A 84 -0.95 18.75 -3.71
CA VAL A 84 -1.95 17.87 -3.11
C VAL A 84 -2.96 18.69 -2.31
N MET A 85 -2.46 19.65 -1.53
CA MET A 85 -3.31 20.56 -0.76
C MET A 85 -4.10 21.50 -1.67
N PHE A 86 -3.49 22.02 -2.72
CA PHE A 86 -4.18 22.86 -3.70
C PHE A 86 -5.35 22.13 -4.36
N MET A 87 -5.14 20.90 -4.81
CA MET A 87 -6.20 20.06 -5.37
C MET A 87 -7.31 19.80 -4.35
N ARG A 88 -6.96 19.53 -3.08
CA ARG A 88 -7.94 19.33 -2.00
C ARG A 88 -8.81 20.57 -1.77
N ILE A 89 -8.20 21.76 -1.78
CA ILE A 89 -8.91 23.05 -1.65
C ILE A 89 -9.84 23.29 -2.84
N ALA A 90 -9.40 22.99 -4.06
CA ALA A 90 -10.20 23.12 -5.27
C ALA A 90 -11.43 22.19 -5.24
N LYS A 91 -11.24 20.94 -4.84
CA LYS A 91 -12.33 19.96 -4.66
C LYS A 91 -13.33 20.41 -3.60
N ALA A 92 -12.86 20.96 -2.48
CA ALA A 92 -13.73 21.45 -1.42
C ALA A 92 -14.58 22.65 -1.89
N TYR A 93 -13.96 23.56 -2.63
CA TYR A 93 -14.69 24.67 -3.25
C TYR A 93 -15.74 24.19 -4.26
N ALA A 94 -15.41 23.21 -5.11
CA ALA A 94 -16.36 22.60 -6.03
C ALA A 94 -17.53 21.95 -5.29
N ALA A 95 -17.26 21.15 -4.26
CA ALA A 95 -18.29 20.50 -3.43
C ALA A 95 -19.32 21.49 -2.86
N LEU A 96 -18.89 22.71 -2.49
CA LEU A 96 -19.78 23.69 -1.87
C LEU A 96 -20.46 24.62 -2.88
N THR A 97 -19.87 24.84 -4.05
CA THR A 97 -20.35 25.83 -5.02
C THR A 97 -21.07 25.25 -6.22
N ASP A 98 -20.74 24.03 -6.62
CA ASP A 98 -21.35 23.32 -7.75
C ASP A 98 -22.39 22.30 -7.25
N GLU A 99 -23.56 22.29 -7.89
CA GLU A 99 -24.68 21.47 -7.44
C GLU A 99 -24.44 19.98 -7.69
N GLU A 100 -23.81 19.63 -8.82
CA GLU A 100 -23.46 18.25 -9.14
C GLU A 100 -22.41 17.73 -8.16
N SER A 101 -21.35 18.50 -7.91
CA SER A 101 -20.31 18.17 -6.95
C SER A 101 -20.84 18.07 -5.52
N ARG A 102 -21.82 18.91 -5.14
CA ARG A 102 -22.47 18.83 -3.82
C ARG A 102 -23.27 17.55 -3.67
N LYS A 103 -24.10 17.21 -4.66
CA LYS A 103 -24.87 15.97 -4.66
C LYS A 103 -23.95 14.75 -4.59
N ASN A 104 -22.86 14.77 -5.34
CA ASN A 104 -21.85 13.71 -5.30
C ASN A 104 -21.22 13.55 -3.91
N TRP A 105 -20.91 14.67 -3.25
CA TRP A 105 -20.41 14.64 -1.88
C TRP A 105 -21.43 14.10 -0.89
N GLU A 106 -22.71 14.49 -1.00
CA GLU A 106 -23.78 13.99 -0.14
C GLU A 106 -24.08 12.49 -0.34
N GLU A 107 -23.99 12.00 -1.58
CA GLU A 107 -24.32 10.61 -1.93
C GLU A 107 -23.14 9.64 -1.73
N PHE A 108 -21.92 10.08 -2.05
CA PHE A 108 -20.73 9.22 -2.07
C PHE A 108 -19.64 9.63 -1.05
N GLY A 109 -19.83 10.72 -0.31
CA GLY A 109 -18.84 11.24 0.64
C GLY A 109 -17.63 11.89 -0.04
N ASN A 110 -17.65 12.14 -1.36
CA ASN A 110 -16.58 12.81 -2.10
C ASN A 110 -17.15 13.65 -3.28
N PRO A 111 -16.68 14.89 -3.53
CA PRO A 111 -17.13 15.73 -4.64
C PRO A 111 -16.95 15.13 -6.04
N ASP A 112 -15.98 14.24 -6.24
CA ASP A 112 -15.69 13.67 -7.56
C ASP A 112 -16.72 12.60 -8.01
N GLY A 113 -17.71 12.28 -7.18
CA GLY A 113 -18.76 11.29 -7.48
C GLY A 113 -18.27 9.83 -7.38
N PRO A 114 -18.97 8.89 -8.06
CA PRO A 114 -18.63 7.47 -8.01
C PRO A 114 -17.20 7.26 -8.53
N GLN A 115 -16.26 7.04 -7.61
CA GLN A 115 -14.89 6.72 -7.99
C GLN A 115 -14.87 5.30 -8.54
N ALA A 116 -14.31 5.14 -9.75
CA ALA A 116 -13.96 3.81 -10.25
C ALA A 116 -13.09 3.13 -9.19
N THR A 117 -13.43 1.89 -8.84
CA THR A 117 -12.68 1.11 -7.86
C THR A 117 -11.23 0.96 -8.32
N SER A 118 -10.36 1.83 -7.80
CA SER A 118 -8.93 1.75 -8.09
C SER A 118 -8.36 0.57 -7.33
N PHE A 119 -8.15 -0.54 -8.04
CA PHE A 119 -7.47 -1.71 -7.49
C PHE A 119 -5.96 -1.39 -7.38
N GLY A 120 -5.59 -0.77 -6.26
CA GLY A 120 -4.18 -0.63 -5.88
C GLY A 120 -3.59 -2.00 -5.53
N ILE A 121 -2.46 -2.35 -6.12
CA ILE A 121 -1.69 -3.52 -5.68
C ILE A 121 -1.04 -3.15 -4.34
N ALA A 122 -1.26 -3.94 -3.29
CA ALA A 122 -0.73 -3.68 -1.95
C ALA A 122 0.78 -3.98 -1.83
N LEU A 123 1.58 -3.32 -2.67
CA LEU A 123 3.04 -3.40 -2.61
C LEU A 123 3.60 -2.30 -1.70
N PRO A 124 4.68 -2.60 -0.96
CA PRO A 124 5.42 -1.58 -0.24
C PRO A 124 5.89 -0.45 -1.17
N ALA A 125 5.71 0.81 -0.73
CA ALA A 125 6.04 1.99 -1.53
C ALA A 125 7.50 2.00 -2.04
N TRP A 126 8.44 1.45 -1.27
CA TRP A 126 9.86 1.38 -1.65
C TRP A 126 10.15 0.54 -2.90
N ILE A 127 9.25 -0.39 -3.27
CA ILE A 127 9.36 -1.20 -4.49
C ILE A 127 8.90 -0.41 -5.72
N VAL A 128 7.88 0.43 -5.54
CA VAL A 128 7.20 1.16 -6.64
C VAL A 128 7.75 2.59 -6.80
N ASP A 129 8.51 3.08 -5.82
CA ASP A 129 9.12 4.42 -5.87
C ASP A 129 10.05 4.57 -7.08
N GLN A 130 9.90 5.70 -7.78
CA GLN A 130 10.62 6.02 -9.01
C GLN A 130 12.15 5.98 -8.81
N LYS A 131 12.61 6.36 -7.61
CA LYS A 131 14.05 6.42 -7.26
C LYS A 131 14.74 5.06 -7.30
N ASN A 132 14.05 4.01 -6.86
CA ASN A 132 14.61 2.64 -6.76
C ASN A 132 14.14 1.72 -7.89
N SER A 133 13.21 2.18 -8.72
CA SER A 133 12.62 1.41 -9.82
C SER A 133 13.65 0.70 -10.69
N ILE A 134 14.75 1.38 -11.05
CA ILE A 134 15.81 0.81 -11.90
C ILE A 134 16.54 -0.36 -11.24
N LEU A 135 16.84 -0.26 -9.95
CA LEU A 135 17.54 -1.31 -9.20
C LEU A 135 16.65 -2.53 -9.02
N VAL A 136 15.38 -2.29 -8.65
CA VAL A 136 14.38 -3.34 -8.52
C VAL A 136 14.24 -4.08 -9.85
N LEU A 137 14.10 -3.35 -10.96
CA LEU A 137 13.93 -3.95 -12.28
C LEU A 137 15.17 -4.74 -12.74
N LEU A 138 16.37 -4.26 -12.42
CA LEU A 138 17.62 -4.99 -12.68
C LEU A 138 17.68 -6.30 -11.89
N VAL A 139 17.39 -6.26 -10.58
CA VAL A 139 17.36 -7.46 -9.72
C VAL A 139 16.36 -8.48 -10.24
N TYR A 140 15.15 -8.04 -10.59
CA TYR A 140 14.15 -8.92 -11.21
C TYR A 140 14.62 -9.46 -12.56
N GLY A 141 15.21 -8.63 -13.42
CA GLY A 141 15.77 -9.05 -14.71
C GLY A 141 16.82 -10.15 -14.55
N LEU A 142 17.77 -9.98 -13.61
CA LEU A 142 18.79 -10.99 -13.32
C LEU A 142 18.18 -12.25 -12.71
N ALA A 143 17.18 -12.13 -11.83
CA ALA A 143 16.48 -13.28 -11.28
C ALA A 143 15.82 -14.11 -12.39
N PHE A 144 15.12 -13.48 -13.32
CA PHE A 144 14.49 -14.17 -14.44
C PHE A 144 15.49 -14.72 -15.45
N MET A 145 16.62 -14.04 -15.68
CA MET A 145 17.62 -14.48 -16.65
C MET A 145 18.50 -15.61 -16.12
N VAL A 146 18.76 -15.66 -14.80
CA VAL A 146 19.71 -16.61 -14.21
C VAL A 146 19.02 -17.64 -13.34
N ILE A 147 18.20 -17.21 -12.38
CA ILE A 147 17.59 -18.12 -11.41
C ILE A 147 16.57 -19.04 -12.10
N LEU A 148 15.72 -18.48 -12.97
CA LEU A 148 14.69 -19.28 -13.63
C LEU A 148 15.28 -20.38 -14.54
N PRO A 149 16.23 -20.11 -15.46
CA PRO A 149 16.81 -21.17 -16.29
C PRO A 149 17.59 -22.21 -15.49
N VAL A 150 18.28 -21.83 -14.42
CA VAL A 150 19.02 -22.76 -13.56
C VAL A 150 18.06 -23.68 -12.79
N VAL A 151 16.99 -23.13 -12.22
CA VAL A 151 15.99 -23.92 -11.49
C VAL A 151 15.25 -24.85 -12.44
N VAL A 152 14.76 -24.33 -13.57
CA VAL A 152 14.03 -25.14 -14.56
C VAL A 152 14.94 -26.21 -15.16
N GLY A 153 16.16 -25.85 -15.55
CA GLY A 153 17.14 -26.80 -16.12
C GLY A 153 17.54 -27.88 -15.12
N SER A 154 17.79 -27.52 -13.86
CA SER A 154 18.12 -28.51 -12.81
C SER A 154 16.94 -29.41 -12.44
N TRP A 155 15.71 -28.89 -12.46
CA TRP A 155 14.50 -29.69 -12.28
C TRP A 155 14.29 -30.65 -13.46
N TRP A 156 14.39 -30.16 -14.70
CA TRP A 156 14.20 -30.96 -15.90
C TRP A 156 15.25 -32.07 -16.00
N TYR A 157 16.52 -31.78 -15.71
CA TYR A 157 17.58 -32.78 -15.72
C TYR A 157 17.35 -33.89 -14.67
N ARG A 158 16.76 -33.56 -13.52
CA ARG A 158 16.42 -34.54 -12.47
C ARG A 158 15.16 -35.35 -12.77
N SER A 159 14.26 -34.87 -13.62
CA SER A 159 12.99 -35.54 -13.91
C SER A 159 13.07 -36.54 -15.07
N ILE A 160 14.04 -36.38 -15.98
CA ILE A 160 14.30 -37.33 -17.07
C ILE A 160 15.13 -38.55 -16.61
N ARG A 161 15.74 -38.48 -15.42
CA ARG A 161 16.57 -39.54 -14.85
C ARG A 161 15.77 -40.44 -13.94
#